data_AF-A0A2H6MZA9-F1
#
_entry.id   AF-A0A2H6MZA9-F1
#
_cell.length_a   1.000
_cell.length_b   1.000
_cell.length_c   1.000
_cell.angle_alpha   90.00
_cell.angle_beta   90.00
_cell.angle_gamma   90.00
#
_symmetry.space_group_name_H-M   'P 1'
#
loop_
_entity.id
_entity.type
_entity.pdbx_description
1 polymer ?
#
loop_
_entity_poly.entity_id
_entity_poly.type
_entity_poly.pdbx_seq_one_letter_code
_entity_poly.pdbx_strand_id
1 'polypeptide(L)'
;MEFLNGWYILLVVSDILTVSGTIMKIGIESKNFADYDVCGILLGTSTLLVWVGVMRYLSFFQKYNILIVTMRVAFPNVIRFCCCVAVIYLGYCFCGWIVLGPYHVKFRSLSMVSECLFSLINGDDMFVTFASMQQSSYLVWLFSQLYLYSFISLFIYMVLSLFIALITGSYETIKHQCEGEASVTQLHAYIAECKDSPESGMFRKENSSSCSIFCCCERSPMQENVLVVN
;
A
#
# COMPACT_ATOMS: atom_id res chain seq x y z
N MET A 1 10.22 1.35 -12.60
CA MET A 1 9.83 -0.05 -12.32
C MET A 1 8.69 -0.46 -13.26
N GLU A 2 8.91 -0.38 -14.56
CA GLU A 2 7.88 -0.71 -15.57
C GLU A 2 7.98 -2.18 -16.02
N PHE A 3 9.19 -2.73 -16.06
CA PHE A 3 9.42 -4.12 -16.49
C PHE A 3 9.20 -5.17 -15.39
N LEU A 4 9.27 -4.77 -14.12
CA LEU A 4 9.10 -5.66 -12.97
C LEU A 4 7.68 -5.51 -12.43
N ASN A 5 6.82 -6.47 -12.76
CA ASN A 5 5.43 -6.46 -12.32
C ASN A 5 5.33 -7.04 -10.90
N GLY A 6 5.17 -6.14 -9.92
CA GLY A 6 5.14 -6.46 -8.49
C GLY A 6 4.04 -7.45 -8.10
N TRP A 7 2.98 -7.58 -8.89
CA TRP A 7 1.95 -8.59 -8.65
C TRP A 7 2.47 -10.03 -8.82
N TYR A 8 3.37 -10.28 -9.77
CA TYR A 8 3.97 -11.61 -9.92
C TYR A 8 4.92 -11.91 -8.77
N ILE A 9 5.67 -10.92 -8.28
CA ILE A 9 6.52 -11.08 -7.09
C ILE A 9 5.66 -11.48 -5.88
N LEU A 10 4.53 -10.79 -5.68
CA LEU A 10 3.58 -11.09 -4.60
C LEU A 10 3.02 -12.52 -4.70
N LEU A 11 2.66 -12.97 -5.91
CA LEU A 11 2.20 -14.35 -6.13
C LEU A 11 3.30 -15.38 -5.84
N VAL A 12 4.52 -15.16 -6.33
CA VAL A 12 5.66 -16.06 -6.07
C VAL A 12 5.94 -16.18 -4.56
N VAL A 13 5.92 -15.06 -3.83
CA VAL A 13 6.09 -15.07 -2.36
C VAL A 13 4.96 -15.85 -1.68
N SER A 14 3.73 -15.65 -2.11
CA SER A 14 2.57 -16.38 -1.60
C SER A 14 2.67 -17.89 -1.84
N ASP A 15 3.16 -18.30 -3.02
CA ASP A 15 3.34 -19.71 -3.36
C ASP A 15 4.44 -20.36 -2.51
N ILE A 16 5.56 -19.66 -2.28
CA ILE A 16 6.63 -20.12 -1.39
C ILE A 16 6.10 -20.33 0.04
N LEU A 17 5.33 -19.36 0.57
CA LEU A 17 4.70 -19.47 1.89
C LEU A 17 3.70 -20.64 1.94
N THR A 18 2.92 -20.86 0.89
CA THR A 18 1.96 -21.97 0.82
C THR A 18 2.65 -23.33 0.74
N VAL A 19 3.71 -23.46 -0.07
CA VAL A 19 4.48 -24.71 -0.17
C VAL A 19 5.18 -25.02 1.16
N SER A 20 5.82 -24.04 1.78
CA SER A 20 6.45 -24.22 3.10
C SER A 20 5.42 -24.59 4.19
N GLY A 21 4.27 -23.91 4.22
CA GLY A 21 3.18 -24.20 5.15
C GLY A 21 2.55 -25.59 4.94
N THR A 22 2.38 -26.03 3.69
CA THR A 22 1.82 -27.36 3.39
C THR A 22 2.80 -28.49 3.71
N ILE A 23 4.11 -28.31 3.45
CA ILE A 23 5.15 -29.26 3.90
C ILE A 23 5.11 -29.41 5.42
N MET A 24 5.02 -28.29 6.14
CA MET A 24 4.97 -28.34 7.60
C MET A 24 3.68 -28.98 8.11
N LYS A 25 2.54 -28.71 7.47
CA LYS A 25 1.26 -29.36 7.78
C LYS A 25 1.33 -30.88 7.59
N ILE A 26 1.91 -31.36 6.49
CA ILE A 26 2.13 -32.80 6.25
C ILE A 26 3.09 -33.38 7.30
N GLY A 27 4.14 -32.65 7.67
CA GLY A 27 5.06 -33.00 8.76
C GLY A 27 4.36 -33.19 10.10
N ILE A 28 3.38 -32.33 10.40
CA ILE A 28 2.56 -32.42 11.61
C ILE A 28 1.62 -33.63 11.56
N GLU A 29 0.93 -33.85 10.44
CA GLU A 29 0.04 -35.02 10.25
C GLU A 29 0.81 -36.36 10.30
N SER A 30 2.05 -36.38 9.80
CA SER A 30 2.96 -37.53 9.91
C SER A 30 3.55 -37.74 11.32
N LYS A 31 3.14 -36.92 12.31
CA LYS A 31 3.62 -36.91 13.70
C LYS A 31 5.12 -36.64 13.87
N ASN A 32 5.78 -36.07 12.85
CA ASN A 32 7.19 -35.70 12.91
C ASN A 32 7.42 -34.35 13.63
N PHE A 33 6.42 -33.47 13.61
CA PHE A 33 6.46 -32.13 14.23
C PHE A 33 5.14 -31.82 14.94
N ALA A 34 5.14 -30.91 15.92
CA ALA A 34 3.94 -30.54 16.69
C ALA A 34 3.76 -29.02 16.82
N ASP A 35 4.40 -28.23 15.95
CA ASP A 35 4.34 -26.77 15.97
C ASP A 35 3.27 -26.23 15.02
N TYR A 36 2.06 -26.07 15.54
CA TYR A 36 0.91 -25.55 14.79
C TYR A 36 0.96 -24.04 14.60
N ASP A 37 1.69 -23.30 15.45
CA ASP A 37 1.68 -21.83 15.44
C ASP A 37 2.36 -21.31 14.18
N VAL A 38 3.56 -21.83 13.88
CA VAL A 38 4.29 -21.43 12.67
C VAL A 38 3.54 -21.89 11.41
N CYS A 39 2.91 -23.07 11.46
CA CYS A 39 2.10 -23.58 10.34
C CYS A 39 0.89 -22.68 10.08
N GLY A 40 0.20 -22.25 11.14
CA GLY A 40 -0.93 -21.33 11.08
C GLY A 40 -0.54 -19.96 10.52
N ILE A 41 0.60 -19.41 10.97
CA ILE A 41 1.09 -18.12 10.46
C ILE A 41 1.45 -18.22 8.96
N LEU A 42 2.18 -19.26 8.54
CA LEU A 42 2.57 -19.42 7.12
C LEU A 42 1.36 -19.57 6.19
N LEU A 43 0.43 -20.47 6.51
CA LEU A 43 -0.77 -20.68 5.69
C LEU A 43 -1.75 -19.50 5.77
N GLY A 44 -1.87 -18.87 6.94
CA GLY A 44 -2.72 -17.69 7.13
C GLY A 44 -2.19 -16.47 6.34
N THR A 45 -0.89 -16.21 6.42
CA THR A 45 -0.27 -15.12 5.65
C THR A 45 -0.29 -15.39 4.15
N SER A 46 -0.09 -16.64 3.71
CA SER A 46 -0.16 -16.97 2.29
C SER A 46 -1.57 -16.78 1.72
N THR A 47 -2.61 -17.26 2.41
CA THR A 47 -4.00 -17.06 1.97
C THR A 47 -4.37 -15.58 1.90
N LEU A 48 -3.93 -14.75 2.85
CA LEU A 48 -4.13 -13.30 2.79
C LEU A 48 -3.47 -12.67 1.55
N LEU A 49 -2.23 -13.08 1.22
CA LEU A 49 -1.54 -12.60 0.02
C LEU A 49 -2.21 -13.07 -1.28
N VAL A 50 -2.71 -14.30 -1.36
CA VAL A 50 -3.51 -14.77 -2.51
C VAL A 50 -4.73 -13.87 -2.72
N TRP A 51 -5.46 -13.54 -1.64
CA TRP A 51 -6.62 -12.64 -1.71
C TRP A 51 -6.25 -11.22 -2.14
N VAL A 52 -5.13 -10.68 -1.65
CA VAL A 52 -4.59 -9.41 -2.19
C VAL A 52 -4.27 -9.56 -3.68
N GLY A 53 -3.71 -10.69 -4.11
CA GLY A 53 -3.46 -11.01 -5.52
C GLY A 53 -4.73 -11.01 -6.38
N VAL A 54 -5.91 -11.27 -5.81
CA VAL A 54 -7.19 -11.15 -6.54
C VAL A 54 -7.45 -9.72 -7.01
N MET A 55 -6.97 -8.70 -6.28
CA MET A 55 -7.10 -7.29 -6.68
C MET A 55 -6.47 -7.00 -8.04
N ARG A 56 -5.46 -7.78 -8.46
CA ARG A 56 -4.89 -7.71 -9.81
C ARG A 56 -5.94 -7.93 -10.90
N TYR A 57 -6.84 -8.89 -10.70
CA TYR A 57 -7.90 -9.19 -11.67
C TYR A 57 -8.95 -8.09 -11.71
N LEU A 58 -9.21 -7.44 -10.57
CA LEU A 58 -10.12 -6.29 -10.51
C LEU A 58 -9.55 -5.06 -11.24
N SER A 59 -8.22 -4.95 -11.32
CA SER A 59 -7.52 -3.91 -12.08
C SER A 59 -7.82 -3.93 -13.59
N PHE A 60 -8.35 -5.04 -14.13
CA PHE A 60 -8.76 -5.12 -15.54
C PHE A 60 -9.93 -4.19 -15.86
N PHE A 61 -10.76 -3.86 -14.87
CA PHE A 61 -11.84 -2.92 -15.01
C PHE A 61 -11.33 -1.49 -14.80
N GLN A 62 -11.55 -0.63 -15.80
CA GLN A 62 -11.10 0.77 -15.81
C GLN A 62 -11.47 1.55 -14.54
N LYS A 63 -12.67 1.34 -13.98
CA LYS A 63 -13.11 2.03 -12.75
C LYS A 63 -12.30 1.63 -11.49
N TYR A 64 -11.95 0.35 -11.35
CA TYR A 64 -11.20 -0.15 -10.18
C TYR A 64 -9.69 0.08 -10.34
N ASN A 65 -9.19 0.10 -11.57
CA ASN A 65 -7.79 0.39 -11.88
C ASN A 65 -7.36 1.76 -11.33
N ILE A 66 -8.19 2.79 -11.49
CA ILE A 66 -7.92 4.16 -11.01
C ILE A 66 -7.63 4.17 -9.51
N LEU A 67 -8.39 3.41 -8.72
CA LEU A 67 -8.22 3.35 -7.26
C LEU A 67 -6.90 2.67 -6.87
N ILE A 68 -6.57 1.55 -7.52
CA ILE A 68 -5.33 0.79 -7.27
C ILE A 68 -4.11 1.63 -7.66
N VAL A 69 -4.15 2.29 -8.82
CA VAL A 69 -3.09 3.20 -9.29
C VAL A 69 -2.94 4.38 -8.35
N THR A 70 -4.05 4.99 -7.91
CA THR A 70 -4.03 6.08 -6.92
C THR A 70 -3.32 5.66 -5.65
N MET A 71 -3.65 4.50 -5.09
CA MET A 71 -3.02 4.01 -3.87
C MET A 71 -1.52 3.77 -4.06
N ARG A 72 -1.09 3.24 -5.21
CA ARG A 72 0.32 3.03 -5.55
C ARG A 72 1.09 4.35 -5.67
N VAL A 73 0.49 5.38 -6.27
CA VAL A 73 1.10 6.70 -6.45
C VAL A 73 1.15 7.47 -5.12
N ALA A 74 0.12 7.35 -4.29
CA ALA A 74 0.07 7.97 -2.97
C ALA A 74 1.06 7.33 -1.99
N PHE A 75 1.30 6.02 -2.09
CA PHE A 75 2.12 5.24 -1.16
C PHE A 75 3.49 5.84 -0.80
N PRO A 76 4.37 6.25 -1.75
CA PRO A 76 5.66 6.86 -1.39
C PRO A 76 5.53 8.19 -0.65
N ASN A 77 4.53 9.01 -0.99
CA ASN A 77 4.27 10.28 -0.31
C ASN A 77 3.77 10.03 1.11
N VAL A 78 2.86 9.06 1.27
CA VAL A 78 2.34 8.62 2.56
C VAL A 78 3.44 8.07 3.46
N ILE A 79 4.38 7.27 2.93
CA ILE A 79 5.51 6.76 3.73
C ILE A 79 6.35 7.92 4.29
N ARG A 80 6.69 8.92 3.47
CA ARG A 80 7.49 10.06 3.93
C ARG A 80 6.79 10.83 5.04
N PHE A 81 5.49 11.08 4.87
CA PHE A 81 4.67 11.71 5.90
C PHE A 81 4.60 10.85 7.17
N CYS A 82 4.40 9.55 7.03
CA CYS A 82 4.38 8.59 8.13
C CYS A 82 5.70 8.57 8.91
N CYS A 83 6.85 8.63 8.24
CA CYS A 83 8.15 8.73 8.91
C CYS A 83 8.26 9.98 9.79
N CYS A 84 7.79 11.14 9.33
CA CYS A 84 7.79 12.36 10.14
C CYS A 84 6.86 12.23 11.36
N VAL A 85 5.65 11.70 11.15
CA VAL A 85 4.67 11.46 12.22
C VAL A 85 5.20 10.45 13.24
N ALA A 86 5.92 9.41 12.78
CA ALA A 86 6.49 8.38 13.65
C ALA A 86 7.48 8.96 14.66
N VAL A 87 8.26 9.99 14.30
CA VAL A 87 9.18 10.66 15.24
C VAL A 87 8.42 11.33 16.37
N ILE A 88 7.32 12.04 16.06
CA ILE A 88 6.47 12.69 17.07
C ILE A 88 5.79 11.62 17.93
N TYR A 89 5.27 10.57 17.29
CA TYR A 89 4.60 9.46 17.97
C TYR A 89 5.53 8.75 18.97
N LEU A 90 6.78 8.47 18.58
CA LEU A 90 7.78 7.90 19.48
C LEU A 90 8.08 8.83 20.66
N GLY A 91 8.12 10.16 20.44
CA GLY A 91 8.25 11.14 21.51
C GLY A 91 7.14 11.03 22.55
N TYR A 92 5.88 10.91 22.09
CA TYR A 92 4.74 10.64 22.96
C TYR A 92 4.88 9.28 23.67
N CYS A 93 5.22 8.20 22.94
CA CYS A 93 5.43 6.87 23.55
C CYS A 93 6.44 6.88 24.70
N PHE A 94 7.61 7.50 24.51
CA PHE A 94 8.62 7.58 25.57
C PHE A 94 8.15 8.44 26.76
N CYS A 95 7.53 9.58 26.47
CA CYS A 95 7.00 10.46 27.51
C CYS A 95 5.91 9.76 28.34
N GLY A 96 4.94 9.14 27.68
CA GLY A 96 3.87 8.40 28.33
C GLY A 96 4.38 7.20 29.11
N TRP A 97 5.34 6.45 28.55
CA TRP A 97 5.92 5.30 29.24
C TRP A 97 6.60 5.69 30.56
N ILE A 98 7.44 6.73 30.54
CA ILE A 98 8.22 7.14 31.71
C ILE A 98 7.33 7.78 32.77
N VAL A 99 6.40 8.66 32.38
CA VAL A 99 5.59 9.44 33.33
C VAL A 99 4.37 8.67 33.83
N LEU A 100 3.65 7.99 32.94
CA LEU A 100 2.37 7.32 33.25
C LEU A 100 2.56 5.85 33.62
N GLY A 101 3.73 5.26 33.32
CA GLY A 101 3.99 3.83 33.53
C GLY A 101 3.80 3.31 34.97
N PRO A 102 4.22 4.04 36.02
CA PRO A 102 3.98 3.62 37.40
C PRO A 102 2.50 3.67 37.82
N TYR A 103 1.70 4.50 37.15
CA TYR A 103 0.34 4.85 37.56
C TYR A 103 -0.76 4.17 36.74
N HIS A 104 -0.45 3.69 35.53
CA HIS A 104 -1.43 3.14 34.61
C HIS A 104 -0.98 1.83 33.97
N VAL A 105 -1.87 0.84 33.97
CA VAL A 105 -1.57 -0.52 33.48
C VAL A 105 -1.25 -0.56 31.98
N LYS A 106 -1.93 0.25 31.15
CA LYS A 106 -1.65 0.35 29.71
C LYS A 106 -0.32 1.04 29.37
N PHE A 107 0.33 1.71 30.33
CA PHE A 107 1.60 2.42 30.10
C PHE A 107 2.81 1.69 30.68
N ARG A 108 2.71 0.40 31.05
CA ARG A 108 3.81 -0.33 31.71
C ARG A 108 4.99 -0.67 30.80
N SER A 109 4.73 -1.01 29.55
CA SER A 109 5.75 -1.34 28.56
C SER A 109 5.58 -0.48 27.32
N LEU A 110 6.67 -0.19 26.62
CA LEU A 110 6.64 0.62 25.40
C LEU A 110 5.67 0.04 24.35
N SER A 111 5.58 -1.30 24.24
CA SER A 111 4.63 -1.97 23.34
C SER A 111 3.17 -1.70 23.71
N MET A 112 2.80 -1.83 24.99
CA MET A 112 1.44 -1.53 25.45
C MET A 112 1.11 -0.04 25.32
N VAL A 113 2.09 0.84 25.53
CA VAL A 113 1.93 2.29 25.28
C VAL A 113 1.61 2.53 23.81
N SER A 114 2.34 1.88 22.90
CA SER A 114 2.06 1.99 21.47
C SER A 114 0.70 1.41 21.10
N GLU A 115 0.28 0.27 21.67
CA GLU A 115 -1.05 -0.28 21.44
C GLU A 115 -2.15 0.68 21.94
N CYS A 116 -1.96 1.28 23.12
CA CYS A 116 -2.89 2.24 23.70
C CYS A 116 -2.96 3.55 22.91
N LEU A 117 -1.83 4.11 22.47
CA LEU A 117 -1.82 5.34 21.68
C LEU A 117 -2.37 5.08 20.27
N PHE A 118 -2.08 3.93 19.67
CA PHE A 118 -2.67 3.54 18.39
C PHE A 118 -4.19 3.35 18.49
N SER A 119 -4.70 2.72 19.55
CA SER A 119 -6.15 2.59 19.77
C SER A 119 -6.81 3.97 19.96
N LEU A 120 -6.16 4.87 20.70
CA LEU A 120 -6.64 6.25 20.91
C LEU A 120 -6.71 7.07 19.62
N ILE A 121 -5.75 6.94 18.70
CA ILE A 121 -5.80 7.59 17.37
C ILE A 121 -7.05 7.15 16.60
N ASN A 122 -7.46 5.88 16.75
CA ASN A 122 -8.65 5.33 16.12
C ASN A 122 -9.94 5.59 16.92
N GLY A 123 -9.87 6.30 18.05
CA GLY A 123 -11.02 6.64 18.88
C GLY A 123 -11.50 5.54 19.82
N ASP A 124 -10.69 4.49 20.04
CA ASP A 124 -11.02 3.39 20.92
C ASP A 124 -10.55 3.65 22.37
N ASP A 125 -11.37 3.25 23.34
CA ASP A 125 -11.08 3.28 24.78
C ASP A 125 -10.71 4.65 25.39
N MET A 126 -11.09 5.77 24.75
CA MET A 126 -10.74 7.13 25.21
C MET A 126 -11.16 7.39 26.66
N PHE A 127 -12.44 7.19 27.00
CA PHE A 127 -12.94 7.45 28.36
C PHE A 127 -12.29 6.54 29.42
N VAL A 128 -12.04 5.27 29.08
CA VAL A 128 -11.44 4.28 30.00
C VAL A 128 -10.04 4.73 30.42
N THR A 129 -9.25 5.27 29.50
CA THR A 129 -7.92 5.80 29.82
C THR A 129 -7.98 7.00 30.77
N PHE A 130 -8.94 7.91 30.60
CA PHE A 130 -9.12 9.04 31.52
C PHE A 130 -9.64 8.62 32.90
N ALA A 131 -10.60 7.71 32.95
CA ALA A 131 -11.20 7.23 34.20
C ALA A 131 -10.17 6.47 35.06
N SER A 132 -9.30 5.67 34.43
CA SER A 132 -8.27 4.92 35.15
C SER A 132 -7.19 5.81 35.78
N MET A 133 -7.05 7.07 35.36
CA MET A 133 -6.05 8.02 35.90
C MET A 133 -6.53 8.78 37.14
N GLN A 134 -7.82 8.71 37.48
CA GLN A 134 -8.44 9.56 38.50
C GLN A 134 -7.97 9.29 39.94
N GLN A 135 -7.34 8.14 40.21
CA GLN A 135 -6.89 7.76 41.55
C GLN A 135 -5.42 8.11 41.86
N SER A 136 -4.73 8.81 40.96
CA SER A 136 -3.31 9.19 41.12
C SER A 136 -3.13 10.56 41.76
N SER A 137 -1.89 10.90 42.14
CA SER A 137 -1.54 12.24 42.62
C SER A 137 -2.01 13.35 41.68
N TYR A 138 -2.44 14.49 42.23
CA TYR A 138 -3.03 15.59 41.45
C TYR A 138 -2.15 16.09 40.29
N LEU A 139 -0.83 16.16 40.49
CA LEU A 139 0.12 16.58 39.45
C LEU A 139 0.18 15.60 38.28
N VAL A 140 0.22 14.29 38.57
CA VAL A 140 0.23 13.25 37.55
C VAL A 140 -1.11 13.20 36.82
N TRP A 141 -2.21 13.38 37.54
CA TRP A 141 -3.55 13.50 36.95
C TRP A 141 -3.60 14.68 35.97
N LEU A 142 -3.19 15.88 36.37
CA LEU A 142 -3.19 17.07 35.51
C LEU A 142 -2.28 16.91 34.29
N PHE A 143 -1.08 16.35 34.48
CA PHE A 143 -0.18 16.02 33.38
C PHE A 143 -0.82 15.03 32.41
N SER A 144 -1.49 13.98 32.91
CA SER A 144 -2.14 12.97 32.07
C SER A 144 -3.27 13.54 31.22
N GLN A 145 -4.05 14.48 31.77
CA GLN A 145 -5.11 15.18 31.03
C GLN A 145 -4.49 15.99 29.89
N LEU A 146 -3.49 16.83 30.17
CA LEU A 146 -2.81 17.63 29.14
C LEU A 146 -2.14 16.75 28.09
N TYR A 147 -1.48 15.67 28.52
CA TYR A 147 -0.83 14.71 27.64
C TYR A 147 -1.83 14.06 26.68
N LEU A 148 -2.92 13.48 27.20
CA LEU A 148 -3.93 12.80 26.39
C LEU A 148 -4.70 13.78 25.50
N TYR A 149 -5.13 14.94 26.01
CA TYR A 149 -5.82 15.94 25.18
C TYR A 149 -4.92 16.49 24.07
N SER A 150 -3.65 16.78 24.34
CA SER A 150 -2.71 17.22 23.30
C SER A 150 -2.47 16.13 22.25
N PHE A 151 -2.31 14.87 22.69
CA PHE A 151 -2.13 13.74 21.77
C PHE A 151 -3.36 13.52 20.88
N ILE A 152 -4.54 13.42 21.47
CA ILE A 152 -5.81 13.17 20.75
C ILE A 152 -6.06 14.31 19.76
N SER A 153 -5.96 15.56 20.19
CA SER A 153 -6.22 16.71 19.33
C SER A 153 -5.23 16.81 18.17
N LEU A 154 -3.93 16.59 18.42
CA LEU A 154 -2.91 16.63 17.38
C LEU A 154 -3.08 15.49 16.38
N PHE A 155 -3.19 14.25 16.84
CA PHE A 155 -3.19 13.09 15.95
C PHE A 155 -4.52 12.90 15.22
N ILE A 156 -5.66 13.10 15.88
CA ILE A 156 -6.97 12.92 15.23
C ILE A 156 -7.29 14.12 14.33
N TYR A 157 -7.14 15.36 14.80
CA TYR A 157 -7.60 16.51 14.00
C TYR A 157 -6.58 16.99 12.99
N MET A 158 -5.28 16.92 13.29
CA MET A 158 -4.25 17.40 12.35
C MET A 158 -3.67 16.27 11.51
N VAL A 159 -3.12 15.23 12.14
CA VAL A 159 -2.40 14.17 11.41
C VAL A 159 -3.33 13.33 10.55
N LEU A 160 -4.46 12.86 11.08
CA LEU A 160 -5.43 12.06 10.31
C LEU A 160 -6.04 12.89 9.16
N SER A 161 -6.39 14.16 9.41
CA SER A 161 -6.90 15.06 8.37
C SER A 161 -5.88 15.29 7.25
N LEU A 162 -4.61 15.49 7.59
CA LEU A 162 -3.53 15.61 6.60
C LEU A 162 -3.32 14.31 5.82
N PHE A 163 -3.42 13.16 6.47
CA PHE A 163 -3.31 11.86 5.82
C PHE A 163 -4.42 11.66 4.78
N ILE A 164 -5.67 11.99 5.14
CA ILE A 164 -6.80 11.95 4.20
C ILE A 164 -6.56 12.95 3.06
N ALA A 165 -6.14 14.18 3.36
CA ALA A 165 -5.87 15.20 2.34
C ALA A 165 -4.79 14.77 1.33
N LEU A 166 -3.73 14.09 1.77
CA LEU A 166 -2.68 13.57 0.88
C LEU A 166 -3.21 12.47 -0.07
N ILE A 167 -4.07 11.58 0.44
CA ILE A 167 -4.69 10.54 -0.39
C ILE A 167 -5.68 11.17 -1.37
N THR A 168 -6.53 12.10 -0.90
CA THR A 168 -7.49 12.82 -1.75
C THR A 168 -6.78 13.63 -2.83
N GLY A 169 -5.70 14.35 -2.51
CA GLY A 169 -4.94 15.09 -3.51
C GLY A 169 -4.28 14.19 -4.57
N SER A 170 -3.80 13.01 -4.16
CA SER A 170 -3.29 12.00 -5.11
C SER A 170 -4.41 11.44 -5.99
N TYR A 171 -5.59 11.19 -5.41
CA TYR A 171 -6.78 10.71 -6.12
C TYR A 171 -7.26 11.72 -7.17
N GLU A 172 -7.37 13.00 -6.83
CA GLU A 172 -7.77 14.06 -7.76
C GLU A 172 -6.76 14.20 -8.91
N THR A 173 -5.46 14.13 -8.62
CA THR A 173 -4.40 14.18 -9.64
C THR A 173 -4.54 13.03 -10.65
N ILE A 174 -4.74 11.79 -10.17
CA ILE A 174 -4.91 10.63 -11.05
C ILE A 174 -6.23 10.69 -11.82
N LYS A 175 -7.31 11.13 -11.17
CA LYS A 175 -8.61 11.32 -11.83
C LYS A 175 -8.50 12.30 -13.00
N HIS A 176 -7.84 13.44 -12.81
CA HIS A 176 -7.61 14.41 -13.89
C HIS A 176 -6.71 13.87 -15.01
N GLN A 177 -5.71 13.05 -14.68
CA GLN A 177 -4.87 12.38 -15.69
C GLN A 177 -5.64 11.33 -16.51
N CYS A 178 -6.65 10.69 -15.92
CA CYS A 178 -7.53 9.75 -16.63
C CYS A 178 -8.62 10.44 -17.47
N GLU A 179 -9.06 11.64 -17.07
CA GLU A 179 -10.05 12.44 -17.82
C GLU A 179 -9.40 13.32 -18.92
N GLY A 180 -8.11 13.67 -18.78
CA GLY A 180 -7.30 14.39 -19.78
C GLY A 180 -6.49 13.48 -20.71
N GLU A 181 -5.77 14.06 -21.68
CA GLU A 181 -4.80 13.32 -22.51
C GLU A 181 -3.69 12.74 -21.61
N ALA A 182 -3.61 11.41 -21.53
CA ALA A 182 -2.60 10.72 -20.75
C ALA A 182 -1.19 11.14 -21.20
N SER A 183 -0.33 11.54 -20.25
CA SER A 183 1.07 11.83 -20.53
C SER A 183 1.74 10.57 -21.08
N VAL A 184 1.96 10.54 -22.39
CA VAL A 184 2.47 9.36 -23.09
C VAL A 184 3.93 9.16 -22.68
N THR A 185 4.22 8.08 -21.95
CA THR A 185 5.60 7.68 -21.67
C THR A 185 6.33 7.44 -22.99
N GLN A 186 7.63 7.72 -23.06
CA GLN A 186 8.45 7.51 -24.28
C GLN A 186 8.31 6.10 -24.86
N LEU A 187 8.11 5.09 -24.00
CA LEU A 187 7.81 3.71 -24.42
C LEU A 187 6.45 3.59 -25.13
N HIS A 188 5.40 4.19 -24.59
CA HIS A 188 4.08 4.20 -25.24
C HIS A 188 4.10 5.02 -26.54
N ALA A 189 4.91 6.09 -26.60
CA ALA A 189 5.13 6.86 -27.83
C ALA A 189 5.83 6.00 -28.89
N TYR A 190 6.87 5.25 -28.50
CA TYR A 190 7.58 4.32 -29.37
C TYR A 190 6.70 3.15 -29.85
N ILE A 191 5.86 2.58 -28.95
CA ILE A 191 4.88 1.56 -29.32
C ILE A 191 3.84 2.13 -30.30
N ALA A 192 3.40 3.37 -30.09
CA ALA A 192 2.45 4.05 -30.97
C ALA A 192 3.05 4.46 -32.32
N GLU A 193 4.38 4.55 -32.43
CA GLU A 193 5.09 4.83 -33.68
C GLU A 193 5.01 3.65 -34.66
N CYS A 194 4.93 2.41 -34.15
CA CYS A 194 4.64 1.22 -34.96
C CYS A 194 3.12 0.93 -35.02
N LYS A 195 2.43 1.53 -36.00
CA LYS A 195 1.02 1.24 -36.32
C LYS A 195 0.81 0.02 -37.23
N ASP A 196 1.87 -0.69 -37.60
CA ASP A 196 1.78 -1.79 -38.55
C ASP A 196 1.03 -2.97 -37.95
N SER A 197 -0.05 -3.39 -38.62
CA SER A 197 -0.82 -4.56 -38.20
C SER A 197 0.04 -5.83 -38.28
N PRO A 198 -0.13 -6.81 -37.38
CA PRO A 198 0.61 -8.07 -37.43
C PRO A 198 0.35 -8.89 -38.71
N GLU A 199 -0.69 -8.53 -39.47
CA GLU A 199 -1.01 -9.11 -40.78
C GLU A 199 -0.45 -8.32 -41.99
N SER A 200 0.26 -7.21 -41.76
CA SER A 200 0.75 -6.29 -42.82
C SER A 200 1.75 -6.89 -43.81
N GLY A 201 2.08 -8.19 -43.72
CA GLY A 201 2.96 -8.88 -44.67
C GLY A 201 4.43 -8.44 -44.62
N MET A 202 4.75 -7.30 -43.98
CA MET A 202 6.09 -6.73 -43.82
C MET A 202 7.06 -7.64 -43.05
N PHE A 203 6.54 -8.65 -42.32
CA PHE A 203 7.33 -9.57 -41.51
C PHE A 203 7.31 -11.03 -41.99
N ARG A 204 6.64 -11.36 -43.11
CA ARG A 204 6.65 -12.73 -43.67
C ARG A 204 7.81 -12.93 -44.66
N LYS A 205 8.94 -13.32 -44.07
CA LYS A 205 10.08 -14.12 -44.57
C LYS A 205 10.82 -13.72 -45.86
N GLU A 206 12.14 -13.55 -45.67
CA GLU A 206 13.25 -13.83 -46.59
C GLU A 206 12.94 -13.84 -48.10
N ASN A 207 13.34 -12.76 -48.78
CA ASN A 207 14.17 -12.92 -49.97
C ASN A 207 15.01 -11.65 -50.22
N SER A 208 16.29 -11.88 -50.46
CA SER A 208 17.31 -10.94 -50.89
C SER A 208 16.79 -9.85 -51.85
N SER A 209 16.70 -8.60 -51.41
CA SER A 209 16.98 -7.45 -52.27
C SER A 209 17.07 -6.17 -51.45
N SER A 210 18.15 -5.43 -51.69
CA SER A 210 18.48 -4.13 -51.12
C SER A 210 17.32 -3.14 -51.17
N CYS A 211 17.03 -2.46 -50.07
CA CYS A 211 16.31 -1.18 -50.13
C CYS A 211 16.65 -0.24 -48.95
N SER A 212 17.46 0.76 -49.30
CA SER A 212 17.51 2.17 -48.87
C SER A 212 16.93 2.63 -47.52
N ILE A 213 17.82 3.30 -46.78
CA ILE A 213 17.71 4.09 -45.53
C ILE A 213 16.71 5.26 -45.56
N PHE A 214 15.88 5.41 -46.60
CA PHE A 214 15.04 6.61 -46.76
C PHE A 214 13.65 6.25 -47.28
N CYS A 215 12.68 6.04 -46.38
CA CYS A 215 11.27 6.07 -46.74
C CYS A 215 10.41 6.47 -45.55
N CYS A 216 10.45 7.78 -45.24
CA CYS A 216 9.30 8.47 -44.67
C CYS A 216 8.19 8.51 -45.73
N CYS A 217 7.07 7.82 -45.49
CA CYS A 217 5.84 8.02 -46.25
C CYS A 217 4.79 8.70 -45.38
N GLU A 218 4.54 9.95 -45.74
CA GLU A 218 3.51 10.85 -45.25
C GLU A 218 2.11 10.30 -45.59
N ARG A 219 1.22 10.15 -44.59
CA ARG A 219 -0.21 9.93 -44.83
C ARG A 219 -1.08 10.38 -43.64
N SER A 220 -1.88 11.42 -43.87
CA SER A 220 -2.94 11.93 -42.98
C SER A 220 -4.31 11.32 -43.33
N PRO A 221 -5.37 11.54 -42.51
CA PRO A 221 -5.73 10.83 -41.29
C PRO A 221 -6.91 9.84 -41.52
N MET A 222 -6.96 8.71 -40.81
CA MET A 222 -8.23 7.99 -40.59
C MET A 222 -8.45 7.76 -39.10
N GLN A 223 -9.59 8.27 -38.66
CA GLN A 223 -10.16 8.18 -37.33
C GLN A 223 -10.78 6.78 -37.19
N GLU A 224 -10.06 5.86 -36.55
CA GLU A 224 -10.64 4.62 -36.05
C GLU A 224 -10.41 4.53 -34.54
N ASN A 225 -11.51 4.73 -33.81
CA ASN A 225 -11.63 4.44 -32.40
C ASN A 225 -11.43 2.94 -32.19
N VAL A 226 -10.20 2.50 -31.91
CA VAL A 226 -9.96 1.19 -31.31
C VAL A 226 -9.03 1.39 -30.12
N LEU A 227 -9.66 1.48 -28.97
CA LEU A 227 -9.07 1.55 -27.64
C LEU A 227 -8.49 0.15 -27.34
N VAL A 228 -7.28 -0.12 -27.82
CA VAL A 228 -6.58 -1.37 -27.51
C VAL A 228 -5.95 -1.25 -26.13
N VAL A 229 -6.57 -1.99 -25.22
CA VAL A 229 -6.16 -2.28 -23.85
C VAL A 229 -4.80 -2.99 -23.85
N ASN A 230 -3.81 -2.40 -23.17
CA ASN A 230 -2.82 -3.14 -22.38
C ASN A 230 -2.24 -2.27 -21.26
#